data_AF-A0ABD3N4W3-F1
#
_entry.id   AF-A0ABD3N4W3-F1
#
_cell.length_a   1.000
_cell.length_b   1.000
_cell.length_c   1.000
_cell.angle_alpha   90.00
_cell.angle_beta   90.00
_cell.angle_gamma   90.00
#
_symmetry.space_group_name_H-M   'P 1'
#
loop_
_entity.id
_entity.type
_entity.pdbx_description
1 polymer ?
#
loop_
_entity_poly.entity_id
_entity_poly.type
_entity_poly.pdbx_seq_one_letter_code
_entity_poly.pdbx_strand_id
1 'polypeptide(L)'
;MLLTHPTSPTAATSLTGYKIFRSRDVPRSHWQLMATACLSIAAKYEEAEENCPSIPDLLRMTKLNVVGHTSLTFREGEVEVLRHLGWKLRAVPPLHVLGYFLSKGVVFLDDTWQGRALIDKIPKYIKKYADFFCNLTLQEYSFQQYLPTHLAAAILLASRTALQISPRWRPELRALTGYDESEITEAFKHVWSYYEEQFPGHGTRSISPRKKKFCIPNEQSASRLEQTLTSLGFTISHTEEFVDWYFDLPAPNWHFALNDCWFRYREKKVKVLNNWGWKGSWQVKRGSKKVGSRGNDGMTVYEEFQGEDAKKLIRDMVLQQSCLLEVVGASSETDAPTSSSTLNSNYDGHEVPYLSGAESLVPFARIETLRKCFEAANDNEFSDLKVDIDKTNFGHMVGEVEAVVDDGSNDKARVDAAKEKISRLVDLILIKSELDCSVDAIGKLEYYLINNRRDLYDACVKAGSLVN
;
A
#
# COMPACT_ATOMS: atom_id res chain seq x y z
N MET A 1 22.31 9.40 -0.80
CA MET A 1 22.75 7.99 -0.80
C MET A 1 23.78 7.72 0.31
N LEU A 2 23.55 8.22 1.53
CA LEU A 2 24.50 8.06 2.67
C LEU A 2 23.86 7.53 3.95
N LEU A 3 22.57 7.18 3.94
CA LEU A 3 21.86 6.84 5.18
C LEU A 3 20.96 5.62 4.91
N THR A 4 21.58 4.44 4.87
CA THR A 4 20.85 3.16 4.78
C THR A 4 20.58 2.56 6.15
N HIS A 5 21.17 3.10 7.23
CA HIS A 5 20.89 2.74 8.61
C HIS A 5 20.87 3.97 9.51
N PRO A 6 19.98 4.05 10.51
CA PRO A 6 19.96 5.15 11.46
C PRO A 6 21.12 4.92 12.42
N THR A 7 22.18 5.70 12.26
CA THR A 7 23.24 5.78 13.26
C THR A 7 22.77 6.72 14.39
N SER A 8 23.25 6.51 15.62
CA SER A 8 22.98 7.41 16.76
C SER A 8 23.17 8.90 16.40
N PRO A 9 24.25 9.28 15.67
CA PRO A 9 24.45 10.65 15.20
C PRO A 9 23.33 11.20 14.33
N THR A 10 22.71 10.39 13.47
CA THR A 10 21.66 10.85 12.53
C THR A 10 20.40 11.24 13.31
N ALA A 11 20.02 10.42 14.28
CA ALA A 11 18.87 10.69 15.12
C ALA A 11 19.13 11.85 16.09
N ALA A 12 20.34 11.95 16.64
CA ALA A 12 20.77 13.08 17.46
C ALA A 12 20.79 14.40 16.67
N THR A 13 21.27 14.38 15.43
CA THR A 13 21.30 15.53 14.51
C THR A 13 19.89 16.07 14.22
N SER A 14 18.94 15.17 13.96
CA SER A 14 17.54 15.54 13.75
C SER A 14 16.98 16.28 14.97
N LEU A 15 17.24 15.77 16.18
CA LEU A 15 16.76 16.38 17.42
C LEU A 15 17.46 17.71 17.76
N THR A 16 18.77 17.82 17.52
CA THR A 16 19.51 19.07 17.76
C THR A 16 19.15 20.13 16.74
N GLY A 17 19.01 19.76 15.46
CA GLY A 17 18.54 20.64 14.39
C GLY A 17 17.14 21.16 14.69
N TYR A 18 16.21 20.29 15.10
CA TYR A 18 14.86 20.66 15.51
C TYR A 18 14.84 21.78 16.57
N LYS A 19 15.64 21.65 17.63
CA LYS A 19 15.69 22.66 18.71
C LYS A 19 16.13 24.04 18.22
N ILE A 20 16.99 24.09 17.21
CA ILE A 20 17.52 25.33 16.64
C ILE A 20 16.50 25.95 15.66
N PHE A 21 15.96 25.15 14.74
CA PHE A 21 15.00 25.64 13.73
C PHE A 21 13.63 26.01 14.33
N ARG A 22 13.25 25.44 15.48
CA ARG A 22 12.01 25.82 16.18
C ARG A 22 12.12 27.14 16.96
N SER A 23 13.32 27.46 17.44
CA SER A 23 13.54 28.61 18.34
C SER A 23 14.06 29.86 17.63
N ARG A 24 14.46 29.75 16.36
CA ARG A 24 15.03 30.86 15.60
C ARG A 24 14.68 30.78 14.11
N ASP A 25 14.37 31.93 13.53
CA ASP A 25 14.33 32.10 12.08
C ASP A 25 15.76 32.15 11.52
N VAL A 26 16.21 31.02 10.99
CA VAL A 26 17.50 30.89 10.30
C VAL A 26 17.27 31.11 8.80
N PRO A 27 18.01 32.01 8.12
CA PRO A 27 17.92 32.18 6.68
C PRO A 27 18.23 30.87 5.94
N ARG A 28 17.49 30.58 4.86
CA ARG A 28 17.63 29.34 4.09
C ARG A 28 19.06 29.09 3.58
N SER A 29 19.82 30.15 3.30
CA SER A 29 21.24 30.07 2.91
C SER A 29 22.13 29.46 3.99
N HIS A 30 21.73 29.53 5.26
CA HIS A 30 22.49 29.04 6.41
C HIS A 30 22.03 27.66 6.89
N TRP A 31 20.94 27.11 6.36
CA TRP A 31 20.40 25.82 6.79
C TRP A 31 21.40 24.69 6.60
N GLN A 32 22.10 24.68 5.46
CA GLN A 32 23.05 23.63 5.14
C GLN A 32 24.28 23.67 6.05
N LEU A 33 24.80 24.87 6.35
CA LEU A 33 25.88 25.04 7.32
C LEU A 33 25.43 24.55 8.70
N MET A 34 24.26 24.98 9.16
CA MET A 34 23.73 24.63 10.48
C MET A 34 23.44 23.14 10.63
N ALA A 35 22.85 22.51 9.61
CA ALA A 35 22.59 21.07 9.60
C ALA A 35 23.89 20.26 9.60
N THR A 36 24.90 20.68 8.83
CA THR A 36 26.20 19.99 8.77
C THR A 36 27.00 20.19 10.06
N ALA A 37 26.89 21.36 10.69
CA ALA A 37 27.46 21.62 12.01
C ALA A 37 26.80 20.76 13.10
N CYS A 38 25.46 20.63 13.08
CA CYS A 38 24.75 19.70 13.96
C CYS A 38 25.21 18.25 13.77
N LEU A 39 25.39 17.82 12.51
CA LEU A 39 25.89 16.48 12.19
C LEU A 39 27.31 16.25 12.70
N SER A 40 28.20 17.24 12.50
CA SER A 40 29.57 17.21 13.01
C SER A 40 29.61 17.09 14.53
N ILE A 41 28.81 17.89 15.24
CA ILE A 41 28.72 17.87 16.70
C ILE A 41 28.17 16.54 17.19
N ALA A 42 27.12 16.02 16.55
CA ALA A 42 26.55 14.72 16.89
C ALA A 42 27.54 13.58 16.68
N ALA A 43 28.29 13.58 15.57
CA ALA A 43 29.33 12.60 15.31
C ALA A 43 30.44 12.67 16.38
N LYS A 44 30.94 13.87 16.68
CA LYS A 44 31.94 14.09 17.75
C LYS A 44 31.46 13.66 19.15
N TYR A 45 30.15 13.62 19.37
CA TYR A 45 29.57 13.24 20.67
C TYR A 45 29.35 11.73 20.79
N GLU A 46 28.94 11.05 19.73
CA GLU A 46 28.51 9.65 19.75
C GLU A 46 29.51 8.65 19.14
N GLU A 47 30.33 9.07 18.17
CA GLU A 47 31.22 8.18 17.42
C GLU A 47 32.65 8.20 17.97
N ALA A 48 33.39 7.13 17.68
CA ALA A 48 34.84 7.09 17.90
C ALA A 48 35.54 8.14 17.01
N GLU A 49 36.70 8.64 17.46
CA GLU A 49 37.42 9.71 16.76
C GLU A 49 37.78 9.32 15.32
N GLU A 50 38.16 8.06 15.09
CA GLU A 50 38.47 7.52 13.77
C GLU A 50 37.26 7.49 12.80
N ASN A 51 36.03 7.48 13.34
CA ASN A 51 34.80 7.48 12.56
C ASN A 51 34.24 8.89 12.33
N CYS A 52 34.79 9.89 13.01
CA CYS A 52 34.37 11.28 12.86
C CYS A 52 34.90 11.87 11.54
N PRO A 53 34.03 12.35 10.64
CA PRO A 53 34.49 12.95 9.40
C PRO A 53 35.24 14.26 9.66
N SER A 54 36.34 14.48 8.94
CA SER A 54 37.12 15.70 9.06
C SER A 54 36.32 16.91 8.54
N ILE A 55 36.56 18.11 9.10
CA ILE A 55 35.89 19.35 8.63
C ILE A 55 36.11 19.58 7.12
N PRO A 56 37.32 19.42 6.55
CA PRO A 56 37.52 19.50 5.11
C PRO A 56 36.65 18.51 4.30
N ASP A 57 36.49 17.28 4.80
CA ASP A 57 35.64 16.29 4.15
C ASP A 57 34.17 16.67 4.22
N LEU A 58 33.68 17.12 5.38
CA LEU A 58 32.32 17.62 5.54
C LEU A 58 32.03 18.78 4.59
N LEU A 59 32.93 19.76 4.50
CA LEU A 59 32.79 20.90 3.58
C LEU A 59 32.71 20.45 2.11
N ARG A 60 33.53 19.47 1.72
CA ARG A 60 33.54 18.89 0.38
C ARG A 60 32.27 18.10 0.09
N MET A 61 31.86 17.20 0.98
CA MET A 61 30.69 16.32 0.81
C MET A 61 29.38 17.11 0.75
N THR A 62 29.29 18.18 1.53
CA THR A 62 28.11 19.06 1.57
C THR A 62 28.19 20.22 0.59
N LYS A 63 29.27 20.34 -0.20
CA LYS A 63 29.50 21.45 -1.15
C LYS A 63 29.48 22.85 -0.52
N LEU A 64 29.65 22.96 0.80
CA LEU A 64 29.73 24.24 1.51
C LEU A 64 30.96 25.04 1.08
N ASN A 65 32.04 24.36 0.66
CA ASN A 65 33.21 25.00 0.08
C ASN A 65 32.90 25.80 -1.21
N VAL A 66 31.99 25.31 -2.05
CA VAL A 66 31.56 26.00 -3.29
C VAL A 66 30.78 27.27 -2.97
N VAL A 67 30.07 27.29 -1.84
CA VAL A 67 29.29 28.44 -1.35
C VAL A 67 30.18 29.46 -0.61
N GLY A 68 31.49 29.20 -0.52
CA GLY A 68 32.47 30.10 0.10
C GLY A 68 32.71 29.85 1.59
N HIS A 69 32.16 28.77 2.16
CA HIS A 69 32.48 28.40 3.54
C HIS A 69 33.88 27.79 3.64
N THR A 70 34.63 28.26 4.63
CA THR A 70 35.94 27.76 5.01
C THR A 70 35.86 26.93 6.29
N SER A 71 36.93 26.22 6.64
CA SER A 71 37.04 25.53 7.93
C SER A 71 36.84 26.47 9.12
N LEU A 72 37.18 27.76 8.99
CA LEU A 72 36.95 28.76 10.03
C LEU A 72 35.46 29.04 10.19
N THR A 73 34.77 29.38 9.09
CA THR A 73 33.32 29.64 9.13
C THR A 73 32.51 28.42 9.56
N PHE A 74 33.01 27.21 9.25
CA PHE A 74 32.39 25.97 9.72
C PHE A 74 32.48 25.84 11.24
N ARG A 75 33.65 26.10 11.82
CA ARG A 75 33.85 26.10 13.28
C ARG A 75 33.00 27.16 13.97
N GLU A 76 32.84 28.33 13.36
CA GLU A 76 31.93 29.37 13.86
C GLU A 76 30.49 28.85 13.93
N GLY A 77 30.03 28.15 12.89
CA GLY A 77 28.73 27.47 12.89
C GLY A 77 28.61 26.39 13.97
N GLU A 78 29.65 25.59 14.21
CA GLU A 78 29.65 24.62 15.32
C GLU A 78 29.52 25.33 16.68
N VAL A 79 30.31 26.38 16.91
CA VAL A 79 30.24 27.15 18.15
C VAL A 79 28.88 27.82 18.32
N GLU A 80 28.26 28.30 17.25
CA GLU A 80 26.91 28.85 17.26
C GLU A 80 25.87 27.82 17.72
N VAL A 81 25.90 26.60 17.16
CA VAL A 81 25.06 25.47 17.60
C VAL A 81 25.26 25.19 19.09
N LEU A 82 26.52 25.06 19.53
CA LEU A 82 26.86 24.72 20.92
C LEU A 82 26.38 25.79 21.90
N ARG A 83 26.55 27.08 21.57
CA ARG A 83 26.06 28.21 22.36
C ARG A 83 24.54 28.18 22.46
N HIS A 84 23.86 27.95 21.35
CA HIS A 84 22.40 27.89 21.33
C HIS A 84 21.84 26.74 22.19
N LEU A 85 22.46 25.56 22.12
CA LEU A 85 22.09 24.41 22.95
C LEU A 85 22.53 24.57 24.42
N GLY A 86 23.28 25.62 24.76
CA GLY A 86 23.87 25.80 26.09
C GLY A 86 24.76 24.62 26.49
N TRP A 87 25.46 24.03 25.52
CA TRP A 87 26.26 22.81 25.67
C TRP A 87 25.49 21.57 26.15
N LYS A 88 24.15 21.59 26.11
CA LYS A 88 23.29 20.45 26.46
C LYS A 88 23.10 19.52 25.27
N LEU A 89 24.15 18.76 24.94
CA LEU A 89 24.18 17.86 23.79
C LEU A 89 23.48 16.53 24.03
N ARG A 90 23.26 16.16 25.30
CA ARG A 90 22.61 14.89 25.65
C ARG A 90 21.19 14.85 25.08
N ALA A 91 20.99 13.94 24.15
CA ALA A 91 19.73 13.65 23.49
C ALA A 91 19.40 12.16 23.66
N VAL A 92 18.14 11.85 23.91
CA VAL A 92 17.67 10.45 23.91
C VAL A 92 16.71 10.29 22.73
N PRO A 93 17.21 9.97 21.52
CA PRO A 93 16.36 9.74 20.36
C PRO A 93 15.47 8.50 20.54
N PRO A 94 14.36 8.40 19.79
CA PRO A 94 13.49 7.22 19.79
C PRO A 94 14.25 5.91 19.56
N LEU A 95 15.28 5.94 18.72
CA LEU A 95 16.16 4.79 18.44
C LEU A 95 16.79 4.19 19.71
N HIS A 96 17.26 5.02 20.65
CA HIS A 96 17.86 4.52 21.90
C HIS A 96 16.81 3.88 22.81
N VAL A 97 15.63 4.47 22.89
CA VAL A 97 14.53 3.91 23.69
C VAL A 97 14.05 2.59 23.08
N LEU A 98 13.92 2.53 21.76
CA LEU A 98 13.54 1.32 21.04
C LEU A 98 14.58 0.21 21.22
N GLY A 99 15.88 0.55 21.15
CA GLY A 99 16.97 -0.38 21.45
C GLY A 99 16.89 -0.93 22.87
N TYR A 100 16.55 -0.09 23.86
CA TYR A 100 16.29 -0.53 25.23
C TYR A 100 15.10 -1.50 25.29
N PHE A 101 13.96 -1.17 24.67
CA PHE A 101 12.79 -2.06 24.64
C PHE A 101 13.13 -3.42 24.03
N LEU A 102 13.76 -3.44 22.86
CA LEU A 102 14.17 -4.66 22.17
C LEU A 102 15.12 -5.51 23.02
N SER A 103 16.03 -4.89 23.77
CA SER A 103 16.97 -5.60 24.66
C SER A 103 16.30 -6.30 25.85
N LYS A 104 15.14 -5.80 26.29
CA LYS A 104 14.35 -6.38 27.38
C LYS A 104 13.43 -7.51 26.93
N GLY A 105 13.31 -7.72 25.62
CA GLY A 105 12.40 -8.70 25.04
C GLY A 105 11.03 -8.08 24.77
N VAL A 106 10.60 -8.18 23.52
CA VAL A 106 9.34 -7.60 23.03
C VAL A 106 8.44 -8.63 22.34
N VAL A 107 8.79 -9.91 22.47
CA VAL A 107 8.07 -11.07 21.94
C VAL A 107 8.09 -12.12 23.04
N PHE A 108 6.95 -12.76 23.28
CA PHE A 108 6.74 -13.66 24.42
C PHE A 108 6.32 -15.04 23.96
N LEU A 109 6.57 -16.08 24.76
CA LEU A 109 6.29 -17.49 24.40
C LEU A 109 4.84 -17.73 23.96
N ASP A 110 3.88 -17.07 24.62
CA ASP A 110 2.45 -17.20 24.31
C ASP A 110 1.99 -16.29 23.16
N ASP A 111 2.90 -15.53 22.54
CA ASP A 111 2.54 -14.79 21.33
C ASP A 111 2.29 -15.78 20.19
N THR A 112 1.38 -15.41 19.31
CA THR A 112 1.15 -16.10 18.05
C THR A 112 1.63 -15.25 16.90
N TRP A 113 2.19 -15.88 15.88
CA TRP A 113 2.57 -15.26 14.62
C TRP A 113 1.64 -15.80 13.53
N GLN A 114 0.78 -14.92 12.97
CA GLN A 114 -0.22 -15.32 11.97
C GLN A 114 -1.13 -16.47 12.45
N GLY A 115 -1.50 -16.47 13.73
CA GLY A 115 -2.30 -17.53 14.35
C GLY A 115 -1.56 -18.85 14.61
N ARG A 116 -0.24 -18.89 14.41
CA ARG A 116 0.62 -20.06 14.67
C ARG A 116 1.59 -19.79 15.81
N ALA A 117 2.22 -20.84 16.35
CA ALA A 117 3.31 -20.69 17.31
C ALA A 117 4.48 -19.90 16.71
N LEU A 118 5.20 -19.17 17.56
CA LEU A 118 6.37 -18.41 17.14
C LEU A 118 7.46 -19.31 16.55
N ILE A 119 8.18 -18.75 15.58
CA ILE A 119 9.43 -19.32 15.06
C ILE A 119 10.62 -18.56 15.66
N ASP A 120 11.77 -19.23 15.79
CA ASP A 120 13.01 -18.66 16.38
C ASP A 120 13.52 -17.40 15.66
N LYS A 121 13.05 -17.15 14.43
CA LYS A 121 13.42 -15.97 13.63
C LYS A 121 12.60 -14.72 13.96
N ILE A 122 11.45 -14.82 14.63
CA ILE A 122 10.57 -13.66 14.91
C ILE A 122 11.30 -12.52 15.66
N PRO A 123 12.12 -12.77 16.70
CA PRO A 123 12.85 -11.71 17.38
C PRO A 123 13.82 -10.94 16.46
N LYS A 124 14.36 -11.59 15.43
CA LYS A 124 15.20 -10.92 14.42
C LYS A 124 14.36 -10.06 13.47
N TYR A 125 13.16 -10.54 13.11
CA TYR A 125 12.26 -9.77 12.26
C TYR A 125 11.68 -8.55 12.96
N ILE A 126 11.26 -8.67 14.22
CA ILE A 126 10.73 -7.52 14.97
C ILE A 126 11.75 -6.41 15.09
N LYS A 127 13.03 -6.74 15.30
CA LYS A 127 14.12 -5.76 15.27
C LYS A 127 14.22 -5.06 13.91
N LYS A 128 14.20 -5.81 12.80
CA LYS A 128 14.24 -5.21 11.45
C LYS A 128 13.06 -4.27 11.18
N TYR A 129 11.86 -4.64 11.60
CA TYR A 129 10.68 -3.79 11.46
C TYR A 129 10.75 -2.56 12.37
N ALA A 130 11.22 -2.72 13.60
CA ALA A 130 11.44 -1.63 14.55
C ALA A 130 12.45 -0.60 13.99
N ASP A 131 13.58 -1.08 13.44
CA ASP A 131 14.56 -0.23 12.77
C ASP A 131 13.96 0.46 11.53
N PHE A 132 13.18 -0.27 10.72
CA PHE A 132 12.49 0.28 9.55
C PHE A 132 11.53 1.42 9.93
N PHE A 133 10.61 1.20 10.86
CA PHE A 133 9.65 2.23 11.28
C PHE A 133 10.35 3.39 11.98
N CYS A 134 11.42 3.15 12.74
CA CYS A 134 12.23 4.23 13.29
C CYS A 134 12.84 5.10 12.19
N ASN A 135 13.41 4.51 11.13
CA ASN A 135 13.91 5.25 9.97
C ASN A 135 12.81 6.02 9.24
N LEU A 136 11.64 5.41 9.11
CA LEU A 136 10.51 6.01 8.43
C LEU A 136 10.07 7.29 9.16
N THR A 137 9.91 7.22 10.49
CA THR A 137 9.51 8.38 11.30
C THR A 137 10.57 9.48 11.38
N LEU A 138 11.85 9.16 11.16
CA LEU A 138 12.93 10.15 11.11
C LEU A 138 12.91 11.01 9.84
N GLN A 139 12.24 10.55 8.77
CA GLN A 139 12.18 11.26 7.48
C GLN A 139 11.14 12.38 7.46
N GLU A 140 10.16 12.33 8.37
CA GLU A 140 9.03 13.26 8.39
C GLU A 140 9.04 14.12 9.66
N TYR A 141 8.92 15.44 9.47
CA TYR A 141 9.05 16.41 10.57
C TYR A 141 7.90 16.30 11.57
N SER A 142 6.71 15.90 11.12
CA SER A 142 5.52 15.78 11.95
C SER A 142 5.71 14.85 13.16
N PHE A 143 6.63 13.88 13.10
CA PHE A 143 6.87 12.95 14.22
C PHE A 143 7.71 13.55 15.36
N GLN A 144 8.38 14.69 15.13
CA GLN A 144 9.14 15.39 16.18
C GLN A 144 8.23 16.00 17.27
N GLN A 145 6.91 16.01 17.07
CA GLN A 145 5.95 16.44 18.09
C GLN A 145 5.81 15.44 19.26
N TYR A 146 6.16 14.17 19.05
CA TYR A 146 6.02 13.13 20.07
C TYR A 146 7.25 13.03 20.96
N LEU A 147 7.04 12.63 22.22
CA LEU A 147 8.14 12.25 23.09
C LEU A 147 8.85 11.00 22.55
N PRO A 148 10.18 10.89 22.66
CA PRO A 148 10.93 9.74 22.18
C PRO A 148 10.43 8.39 22.70
N THR A 149 9.99 8.35 23.97
CA THR A 149 9.42 7.15 24.60
C THR A 149 8.07 6.76 23.99
N HIS A 150 7.22 7.75 23.74
CA HIS A 150 5.91 7.57 23.17
C HIS A 150 5.99 7.11 21.71
N LEU A 151 6.86 7.75 20.93
CA LEU A 151 7.11 7.37 19.53
C LEU A 151 7.74 5.98 19.43
N ALA A 152 8.69 5.63 20.31
CA ALA A 152 9.28 4.29 20.34
C ALA A 152 8.24 3.20 20.67
N ALA A 153 7.30 3.47 21.58
CA ALA A 153 6.20 2.56 21.88
C ALA A 153 5.24 2.39 20.68
N ALA A 154 4.90 3.47 19.99
CA ALA A 154 4.10 3.43 18.76
C ALA A 154 4.81 2.66 17.62
N ILE A 155 6.12 2.86 17.43
CA ILE A 155 6.94 2.10 16.49
C ILE A 155 6.95 0.61 16.84
N LEU A 156 7.03 0.27 18.13
CA LEU A 156 6.99 -1.12 18.58
C LEU A 156 5.63 -1.77 18.28
N LEU A 157 4.53 -1.04 18.55
CA LEU A 157 3.19 -1.48 18.19
C LEU A 157 3.05 -1.67 16.67
N ALA A 158 3.51 -0.72 15.86
CA ALA A 158 3.53 -0.84 14.41
C ALA A 158 4.34 -2.05 13.92
N SER A 159 5.48 -2.32 14.55
CA SER A 159 6.32 -3.48 14.22
C SER A 159 5.63 -4.81 14.51
N ARG A 160 4.95 -4.93 15.66
CA ARG A 160 4.16 -6.11 16.03
C ARG A 160 2.96 -6.29 15.10
N THR A 161 2.25 -5.21 14.77
CA THR A 161 1.13 -5.21 13.83
C THR A 161 1.56 -5.63 12.43
N ALA A 162 2.65 -5.07 11.90
CA ALA A 162 3.17 -5.43 10.57
C ALA A 162 3.60 -6.91 10.48
N LEU A 163 4.07 -7.48 11.60
CA LEU A 163 4.42 -8.89 11.68
C LEU A 163 3.23 -9.80 12.03
N GLN A 164 2.04 -9.25 12.29
CA GLN A 164 0.85 -9.99 12.72
C GLN A 164 1.11 -10.84 13.98
N ILE A 165 1.80 -10.23 14.94
CA ILE A 165 2.00 -10.84 16.26
C ILE A 165 0.77 -10.54 17.11
N SER A 166 0.12 -11.58 17.62
CA SER A 166 -1.05 -11.45 18.49
C SER A 166 -0.78 -12.07 19.87
N PRO A 167 -1.16 -11.39 20.97
CA PRO A 167 -1.84 -10.09 21.04
C PRO A 167 -0.94 -8.91 20.63
N ARG A 168 -1.49 -7.90 19.94
CA ARG A 168 -0.70 -6.76 19.41
C ARG A 168 -0.03 -5.91 20.50
N TRP A 169 -0.69 -5.72 21.63
CA TRP A 169 -0.15 -5.08 22.82
C TRP A 169 -0.40 -5.94 24.06
N ARG A 170 0.60 -6.05 24.92
CA ARG A 170 0.59 -6.97 26.07
C ARG A 170 0.75 -6.24 27.40
N PRO A 171 0.25 -6.77 28.51
CA PRO A 171 0.51 -6.24 29.85
C PRO A 171 2.01 -6.11 30.15
N GLU A 172 2.84 -7.04 29.67
CA GLU A 172 4.29 -7.01 29.81
C GLU A 172 4.92 -5.83 29.05
N LEU A 173 4.36 -5.46 27.88
CA LEU A 173 4.78 -4.28 27.13
C LEU A 173 4.33 -2.99 27.80
N ARG A 174 3.14 -2.98 28.42
CA ARG A 174 2.70 -1.86 29.27
C ARG A 174 3.67 -1.67 30.45
N ALA A 175 4.06 -2.75 31.11
CA ALA A 175 5.03 -2.69 32.22
C ALA A 175 6.41 -2.20 31.77
N LEU A 176 6.86 -2.57 30.56
CA LEU A 176 8.14 -2.16 30.00
C LEU A 176 8.17 -0.70 29.52
N THR A 177 7.11 -0.27 28.84
CA THR A 177 7.04 1.04 28.17
C THR A 177 6.39 2.13 29.01
N GLY A 178 5.58 1.74 30.00
CA GLY A 178 4.77 2.64 30.81
C GLY A 178 3.48 3.13 30.14
N TYR A 179 3.14 2.64 28.94
CA TYR A 179 1.98 3.08 28.18
C TYR A 179 0.96 1.97 27.92
N ASP A 180 -0.32 2.32 28.05
CA ASP A 180 -1.43 1.53 27.54
C ASP A 180 -1.59 1.70 26.03
N GLU A 181 -2.21 0.70 25.38
CA GLU A 181 -2.46 0.76 23.94
C GLU A 181 -3.30 1.98 23.54
N SER A 182 -4.30 2.34 24.35
CA SER A 182 -5.15 3.50 24.12
C SER A 182 -4.37 4.82 24.11
N GLU A 183 -3.30 4.92 24.90
CA GLU A 183 -2.49 6.13 25.00
C GLU A 183 -1.60 6.30 23.76
N ILE A 184 -1.07 5.20 23.21
CA ILE A 184 -0.18 5.23 22.04
C ILE A 184 -0.91 5.10 20.70
N THR A 185 -2.23 4.89 20.71
CA THR A 185 -3.03 4.63 19.51
C THR A 185 -2.94 5.77 18.50
N GLU A 186 -2.97 7.03 18.93
CA GLU A 186 -2.90 8.17 18.01
C GLU A 186 -1.53 8.29 17.33
N ALA A 187 -0.44 8.10 18.09
CA ALA A 187 0.90 8.06 17.52
C ALA A 187 1.07 6.85 16.57
N PHE A 188 0.53 5.69 16.94
CA PHE A 188 0.51 4.51 16.07
C PHE A 188 -0.24 4.77 14.76
N LYS A 189 -1.44 5.36 14.81
CA LYS A 189 -2.22 5.70 13.60
C LYS A 189 -1.44 6.63 12.68
N HIS A 190 -0.77 7.65 13.23
CA HIS A 190 0.04 8.56 12.43
C HIS A 190 1.25 7.86 11.78
N VAL A 191 1.95 6.96 12.52
CA VAL A 191 3.02 6.14 11.95
C VAL A 191 2.49 5.22 10.85
N TRP A 192 1.33 4.61 11.09
CA TRP A 192 0.73 3.64 10.18
C TRP A 192 0.17 4.29 8.91
N SER A 193 -0.52 5.43 9.02
CA SER A 193 -1.02 6.19 7.88
C SER A 193 0.13 6.67 7.00
N TYR A 194 1.20 7.19 7.60
CA TYR A 194 2.39 7.59 6.85
C TYR A 194 3.05 6.39 6.17
N TYR A 195 3.12 5.23 6.83
CA TYR A 195 3.57 4.00 6.20
C TYR A 195 2.71 3.60 5.00
N GLU A 196 1.39 3.66 5.10
CA GLU A 196 0.48 3.33 4.00
C GLU A 196 0.56 4.34 2.83
N GLU A 197 0.78 5.63 3.13
CA GLU A 197 1.00 6.67 2.12
C GLU A 197 2.30 6.48 1.35
N GLN A 198 3.39 6.17 2.06
CA GLN A 198 4.72 5.94 1.47
C GLN A 198 4.80 4.59 0.76
N PHE A 199 4.07 3.58 1.26
CA PHE A 199 4.02 2.24 0.70
C PHE A 199 2.59 1.79 0.41
N PRO A 200 1.90 2.42 -0.57
CA PRO A 200 0.54 2.05 -0.93
C PRO A 200 0.49 0.57 -1.30
N GLY A 201 -0.35 -0.15 -0.55
CA GLY A 201 -0.60 -1.57 -0.76
C GLY A 201 0.35 -2.56 -0.07
N HIS A 202 1.34 -2.09 0.71
CA HIS A 202 2.13 -2.98 1.60
C HIS A 202 1.39 -3.34 2.90
N GLY A 203 0.35 -2.59 3.27
CA GLY A 203 -0.52 -2.88 4.42
C GLY A 203 -1.52 -4.00 4.18
N THR A 204 -1.60 -4.52 2.95
CA THR A 204 -2.66 -5.44 2.54
C THR A 204 -2.05 -6.66 1.87
N ARG A 205 -1.64 -7.65 2.69
CA ARG A 205 -1.38 -9.01 2.20
C ARG A 205 -2.69 -9.60 1.70
N SER A 206 -2.61 -10.42 0.64
CA SER A 206 -3.69 -11.16 -0.02
C SER A 206 -5.02 -11.12 0.74
N ILE A 207 -5.83 -10.11 0.44
CA ILE A 207 -7.23 -10.16 0.88
C ILE A 207 -7.91 -11.08 -0.12
N SER A 208 -8.71 -12.01 0.40
CA SER A 208 -9.71 -12.75 -0.36
C SER A 208 -11.07 -12.07 -0.18
N PRO A 209 -11.32 -10.88 -0.78
CA PRO A 209 -12.58 -10.21 -0.57
C PRO A 209 -13.70 -11.10 -1.10
N ARG A 210 -14.74 -11.26 -0.30
CA ARG A 210 -15.97 -11.92 -0.73
C ARG A 210 -16.83 -10.84 -1.36
N LYS A 211 -17.11 -10.96 -2.65
CA LYS A 211 -17.79 -9.94 -3.44
C LYS A 211 -19.03 -10.49 -4.14
N LYS A 212 -20.16 -9.78 -3.98
CA LYS A 212 -21.39 -10.01 -4.77
C LYS A 212 -21.72 -8.75 -5.55
N LYS A 213 -22.00 -8.90 -6.83
CA LYS A 213 -22.34 -7.80 -7.73
C LYS A 213 -23.84 -7.75 -7.97
N PHE A 214 -24.34 -6.57 -8.30
CA PHE A 214 -25.72 -6.36 -8.74
C PHE A 214 -25.76 -5.32 -9.87
N CYS A 215 -26.69 -5.51 -10.81
CA CYS A 215 -26.83 -4.65 -11.98
C CYS A 215 -27.54 -3.33 -11.62
N ILE A 216 -27.11 -2.23 -12.22
CA ILE A 216 -27.77 -0.92 -12.12
C ILE A 216 -28.15 -0.45 -13.53
N PRO A 217 -29.41 -0.58 -13.95
CA PRO A 217 -29.80 -0.38 -15.36
C PRO A 217 -29.63 1.06 -15.87
N ASN A 218 -29.85 2.06 -15.01
CA ASN A 218 -29.85 3.46 -15.39
C ASN A 218 -29.62 4.38 -14.17
N GLU A 219 -29.40 5.68 -14.42
CA GLU A 219 -29.08 6.67 -13.38
C GLU A 219 -30.22 6.91 -12.39
N GLN A 220 -31.47 6.74 -12.83
CA GLN A 220 -32.64 6.86 -11.95
C GLN A 220 -32.63 5.74 -10.91
N SER A 221 -32.33 4.51 -11.34
CA SER A 221 -32.13 3.37 -10.46
C SER A 221 -30.93 3.56 -9.53
N ALA A 222 -29.82 4.14 -9.99
CA ALA A 222 -28.69 4.51 -9.13
C ALA A 222 -29.11 5.50 -8.03
N SER A 223 -29.91 6.51 -8.37
CA SER A 223 -30.40 7.50 -7.41
C SER A 223 -31.33 6.87 -6.35
N ARG A 224 -32.23 5.97 -6.75
CA ARG A 224 -33.09 5.21 -5.82
C ARG A 224 -32.29 4.30 -4.89
N LEU A 225 -31.24 3.69 -5.42
CA LEU A 225 -30.31 2.86 -4.66
C LEU A 225 -29.55 3.69 -3.61
N GLU A 226 -29.08 4.88 -3.95
CA GLU A 226 -28.41 5.79 -3.00
C GLU A 226 -29.34 6.19 -1.84
N GLN A 227 -30.61 6.47 -2.14
CA GLN A 227 -31.64 6.73 -1.13
C GLN A 227 -31.89 5.50 -0.24
N THR A 228 -31.93 4.31 -0.85
CA THR A 228 -32.09 3.04 -0.13
C THR A 228 -30.92 2.77 0.81
N LEU A 229 -29.68 2.93 0.35
CA LEU A 229 -28.48 2.79 1.16
C LEU A 229 -28.49 3.78 2.34
N THR A 230 -28.88 5.03 2.09
CA THR A 230 -29.06 6.05 3.14
C THR A 230 -30.09 5.60 4.19
N SER A 231 -31.23 5.05 3.74
CA SER A 231 -32.26 4.51 4.65
C SER A 231 -31.81 3.30 5.46
N LEU A 232 -30.83 2.54 4.94
CA LEU A 232 -30.21 1.41 5.62
C LEU A 232 -29.05 1.83 6.55
N GLY A 233 -28.77 3.13 6.66
CA GLY A 233 -27.73 3.67 7.54
C GLY A 233 -26.34 3.73 6.93
N PHE A 234 -26.22 3.63 5.60
CA PHE A 234 -24.97 3.86 4.89
C PHE A 234 -24.83 5.33 4.50
N THR A 235 -23.60 5.85 4.58
CA THR A 235 -23.26 7.18 4.08
C THR A 235 -22.13 7.10 3.07
N ILE A 236 -22.05 8.09 2.18
CA ILE A 236 -20.93 8.19 1.23
C ILE A 236 -19.66 8.46 2.04
N SER A 237 -18.75 7.50 2.03
CA SER A 237 -17.42 7.62 2.65
C SER A 237 -16.55 8.55 1.80
N HIS A 238 -16.45 8.25 0.49
CA HIS A 238 -15.69 9.04 -0.47
C HIS A 238 -16.08 8.67 -1.91
N THR A 239 -15.68 9.52 -2.85
CA THR A 239 -15.81 9.29 -4.29
C THR A 239 -14.43 9.23 -4.91
N GLU A 240 -14.15 8.20 -5.71
CA GLU A 240 -12.88 8.03 -6.41
C GLU A 240 -13.06 8.03 -7.93
N GLU A 241 -12.12 8.67 -8.62
CA GLU A 241 -11.93 8.52 -10.06
C GLU A 241 -10.67 7.69 -10.30
N PHE A 242 -10.78 6.61 -11.08
CA PHE A 242 -9.63 5.80 -11.46
C PHE A 242 -9.72 5.23 -12.87
N VAL A 243 -8.57 4.91 -13.44
CA VAL A 243 -8.43 4.22 -14.73
C VAL A 243 -7.81 2.86 -14.50
N ASP A 244 -8.44 1.82 -15.02
CA ASP A 244 -7.95 0.44 -15.02
C ASP A 244 -7.46 0.07 -16.41
N TRP A 245 -6.16 -0.21 -16.53
CA TRP A 245 -5.53 -0.81 -17.71
C TRP A 245 -5.35 -2.31 -17.50
N TYR A 246 -5.84 -3.15 -18.41
CA TYR A 246 -5.70 -4.59 -18.33
C TYR A 246 -4.70 -5.10 -19.36
N PHE A 247 -3.84 -6.02 -18.93
CA PHE A 247 -2.71 -6.52 -19.71
C PHE A 247 -2.72 -8.04 -19.77
N ASP A 248 -2.25 -8.57 -20.89
CA ASP A 248 -1.98 -10.01 -21.08
C ASP A 248 -0.95 -10.17 -22.22
N LEU A 249 -0.58 -11.41 -22.55
CA LEU A 249 0.20 -11.72 -23.73
C LEU A 249 -0.57 -11.38 -25.02
N PRO A 250 0.13 -11.03 -26.11
CA PRO A 250 -0.51 -10.63 -27.35
C PRO A 250 -1.37 -11.75 -27.93
N ALA A 251 -2.42 -11.34 -28.65
CA ALA A 251 -3.28 -12.26 -29.40
C ALA A 251 -2.45 -13.21 -30.29
N PRO A 252 -2.82 -14.49 -30.41
CA PRO A 252 -3.95 -15.17 -29.76
C PRO A 252 -3.60 -15.80 -28.39
N ASN A 253 -2.43 -15.51 -27.83
CA ASN A 253 -1.81 -16.27 -26.74
C ASN A 253 -2.27 -15.85 -25.33
N TRP A 254 -3.45 -15.23 -25.18
CA TRP A 254 -4.05 -14.66 -23.97
C TRP A 254 -3.96 -15.57 -22.72
N HIS A 255 -2.77 -15.71 -22.13
CA HIS A 255 -2.48 -16.85 -21.27
C HIS A 255 -3.05 -16.63 -19.87
N PHE A 256 -2.93 -15.41 -19.36
CA PHE A 256 -3.28 -15.12 -17.98
C PHE A 256 -4.79 -14.99 -17.79
N ALA A 257 -5.48 -14.28 -18.69
CA ALA A 257 -6.94 -14.12 -18.66
C ALA A 257 -7.68 -15.47 -18.80
N LEU A 258 -7.18 -16.37 -19.65
CA LEU A 258 -7.74 -17.73 -19.80
C LEU A 258 -7.50 -18.60 -18.55
N ASN A 259 -6.53 -18.24 -17.71
CA ASN A 259 -6.24 -18.93 -16.46
C ASN A 259 -6.84 -18.24 -15.22
N ASP A 260 -7.83 -17.35 -15.41
CA ASP A 260 -8.48 -16.58 -14.34
C ASP A 260 -7.46 -15.76 -13.51
N CYS A 261 -6.45 -15.24 -14.20
CA CYS A 261 -5.42 -14.36 -13.65
C CYS A 261 -5.40 -13.04 -14.40
N TRP A 262 -5.79 -11.97 -13.73
CA TRP A 262 -6.03 -10.66 -14.34
C TRP A 262 -4.95 -9.68 -13.91
N PHE A 263 -4.10 -9.27 -14.85
CA PHE A 263 -3.10 -8.23 -14.62
C PHE A 263 -3.68 -6.87 -14.92
N ARG A 264 -3.50 -5.95 -13.97
CA ARG A 264 -4.07 -4.61 -14.06
C ARG A 264 -3.11 -3.55 -13.55
N TYR A 265 -3.04 -2.43 -14.24
CA TYR A 265 -2.47 -1.20 -13.70
C TYR A 265 -3.59 -0.22 -13.40
N ARG A 266 -3.74 0.17 -12.14
CA ARG A 266 -4.78 1.09 -11.67
C ARG A 266 -4.19 2.46 -11.38
N GLU A 267 -4.68 3.48 -12.07
CA GLU A 267 -4.33 4.88 -11.87
C GLU A 267 -5.43 5.58 -11.10
N LYS A 268 -5.12 6.08 -9.90
CA LYS A 268 -6.05 6.88 -9.10
C LYS A 268 -5.74 8.36 -9.27
N LYS A 269 -6.79 9.16 -9.36
CA LYS A 269 -6.67 10.63 -9.32
C LYS A 269 -6.36 11.06 -7.90
N VAL A 270 -5.19 11.65 -7.69
CA VAL A 270 -4.69 12.09 -6.37
C VAL A 270 -4.42 13.58 -6.38
N LYS A 271 -4.70 14.25 -5.27
CA LYS A 271 -4.37 15.66 -5.08
C LYS A 271 -2.96 15.76 -4.51
N VAL A 272 -2.04 16.33 -5.28
CA VAL A 272 -0.67 16.62 -4.85
C VAL A 272 -0.56 18.13 -4.68
N LEU A 273 -0.51 18.59 -3.42
CA LEU A 273 -0.59 20.01 -3.05
C LEU A 273 -1.90 20.65 -3.58
N ASN A 274 -1.79 21.51 -4.59
CA ASN A 274 -2.91 22.21 -5.24
C ASN A 274 -3.26 21.65 -6.64
N ASN A 275 -2.49 20.68 -7.15
CA ASN A 275 -2.69 20.12 -8.48
C ASN A 275 -3.21 18.69 -8.38
N TRP A 276 -4.11 18.33 -9.30
CA TRP A 276 -4.54 16.96 -9.48
C TRP A 276 -3.55 16.23 -10.38
N GLY A 277 -3.12 15.05 -9.97
CA GLY A 277 -2.27 14.16 -10.74
C GLY A 277 -2.80 12.74 -10.71
N TRP A 278 -2.18 11.85 -11.48
CA TRP A 278 -2.49 10.43 -11.49
C TRP A 278 -1.36 9.66 -10.79
N LYS A 279 -1.72 8.76 -9.87
CA LYS A 279 -0.78 7.83 -9.23
C LYS A 279 -1.23 6.41 -9.53
N GLY A 280 -0.36 5.66 -10.19
CA GLY A 280 -0.64 4.29 -10.62
C GLY A 280 -0.02 3.22 -9.73
N SER A 281 -0.63 2.04 -9.72
CA SER A 281 -0.10 0.85 -9.06
C SER A 281 -0.49 -0.43 -9.83
N TRP A 282 0.45 -1.37 -9.93
CA TRP A 282 0.21 -2.70 -10.50
C TRP A 282 -0.56 -3.57 -9.50
N GLN A 283 -1.49 -4.37 -10.02
CA GLN A 283 -2.37 -5.25 -9.28
C GLN A 283 -2.58 -6.57 -10.05
N VAL A 284 -2.68 -7.67 -9.32
CA VAL A 284 -2.99 -9.00 -9.86
C VAL A 284 -4.20 -9.55 -9.13
N LYS A 285 -5.21 -10.01 -9.87
CA LYS A 285 -6.31 -10.79 -9.31
C LYS A 285 -6.22 -12.22 -9.79
N ARG A 286 -6.09 -13.17 -8.86
CA ARG A 286 -5.98 -14.59 -9.18
C ARG A 286 -7.17 -15.35 -8.62
N GLY A 287 -7.92 -16.03 -9.48
CA GLY A 287 -8.98 -16.92 -9.06
C GLY A 287 -8.43 -18.21 -8.45
N SER A 288 -9.16 -18.78 -7.49
CA SER A 288 -8.81 -20.09 -6.93
C SER A 288 -9.37 -21.19 -7.83
N LYS A 289 -8.51 -21.83 -8.65
CA LYS A 289 -8.85 -23.07 -9.37
C LYS A 289 -8.92 -24.26 -8.39
N LYS A 290 -9.80 -24.23 -7.39
CA LYS A 290 -10.34 -25.48 -6.82
C LYS A 290 -11.43 -25.95 -7.78
N VAL A 291 -11.14 -27.02 -8.51
CA VAL A 291 -12.09 -27.74 -9.38
C VAL A 291 -13.41 -27.89 -8.62
N GLY A 292 -14.45 -27.16 -9.07
CA GLY A 292 -15.82 -27.26 -8.53
C GLY A 292 -16.29 -26.21 -7.52
N SER A 293 -15.62 -25.06 -7.32
CA SER A 293 -16.05 -24.06 -6.31
C SER A 293 -16.30 -22.63 -6.82
N ARG A 294 -16.86 -22.44 -8.02
CA ARG A 294 -17.85 -21.36 -8.17
C ARG A 294 -19.14 -21.93 -7.60
N GLY A 295 -19.45 -21.59 -6.35
CA GLY A 295 -20.74 -21.93 -5.79
C GLY A 295 -21.83 -21.36 -6.68
N ASN A 296 -22.99 -22.00 -6.72
CA ASN A 296 -24.18 -21.44 -7.36
C ASN A 296 -24.71 -20.18 -6.62
N ASP A 297 -23.87 -19.54 -5.79
CA ASP A 297 -24.15 -18.45 -4.86
C ASP A 297 -23.87 -17.07 -5.47
N GLY A 298 -23.34 -17.00 -6.71
CA GLY A 298 -23.00 -15.76 -7.39
C GLY A 298 -21.81 -15.00 -6.76
N MET A 299 -21.07 -15.65 -5.86
CA MET A 299 -20.02 -15.03 -5.06
C MET A 299 -18.66 -15.14 -5.74
N THR A 300 -17.95 -14.03 -5.88
CA THR A 300 -16.59 -14.02 -6.43
C THR A 300 -15.54 -13.90 -5.34
N VAL A 301 -14.43 -14.61 -5.54
CA VAL A 301 -13.33 -14.73 -4.57
C VAL A 301 -12.04 -14.70 -5.37
N TYR A 302 -11.23 -13.69 -5.10
CA TYR A 302 -9.92 -13.53 -5.73
C TYR A 302 -8.87 -13.35 -4.66
N GLU A 303 -7.71 -13.95 -4.86
CA GLU A 303 -6.51 -13.49 -4.17
C GLU A 303 -6.03 -12.22 -4.90
N GLU A 304 -6.09 -11.08 -4.21
CA GLU A 304 -5.65 -9.79 -4.77
C GLU A 304 -4.23 -9.43 -4.27
N PHE A 305 -3.33 -9.15 -5.21
CA PHE A 305 -1.97 -8.65 -4.96
C PHE A 305 -1.83 -7.25 -5.53
N GLN A 306 -0.98 -6.41 -4.93
CA GLN A 306 -0.79 -5.03 -5.38
C GLN A 306 0.64 -4.52 -5.12
N GLY A 307 1.01 -3.42 -5.78
CA GLY A 307 2.31 -2.77 -5.57
C GLY A 307 3.48 -3.64 -6.01
N GLU A 308 4.53 -3.72 -5.18
CA GLU A 308 5.74 -4.47 -5.53
C GLU A 308 5.52 -5.99 -5.52
N ASP A 309 4.62 -6.50 -4.68
CA ASP A 309 4.25 -7.92 -4.67
C ASP A 309 3.58 -8.32 -5.99
N ALA A 310 2.68 -7.48 -6.51
CA ALA A 310 2.08 -7.68 -7.82
C ALA A 310 3.12 -7.61 -8.94
N LYS A 311 4.02 -6.61 -8.95
CA LYS A 311 5.07 -6.50 -9.97
C LYS A 311 5.98 -7.72 -9.99
N LYS A 312 6.41 -8.18 -8.81
CA LYS A 312 7.23 -9.38 -8.68
C LYS A 312 6.50 -10.60 -9.21
N LEU A 313 5.24 -10.79 -8.80
CA LEU A 313 4.41 -11.91 -9.27
C LEU A 313 4.24 -11.89 -10.80
N ILE A 314 3.97 -10.72 -11.38
CA ILE A 314 3.84 -10.57 -12.84
C ILE A 314 5.14 -10.98 -13.54
N ARG A 315 6.29 -10.46 -13.10
CA ARG A 315 7.61 -10.81 -13.69
C ARG A 315 7.88 -12.31 -13.60
N ASP A 316 7.66 -12.91 -12.43
CA ASP A 316 7.88 -14.34 -12.20
C ASP A 316 6.97 -15.18 -13.12
N MET A 317 5.70 -14.80 -13.27
CA MET A 317 4.73 -15.48 -14.14
C MET A 317 5.05 -15.34 -15.63
N VAL A 318 5.46 -14.15 -16.07
CA VAL A 318 5.87 -13.91 -17.46
C VAL A 318 7.13 -14.71 -17.80
N LEU A 319 8.14 -14.67 -16.93
CA LEU A 319 9.38 -15.44 -17.10
C LEU A 319 9.11 -16.96 -17.17
N GLN A 320 8.26 -17.49 -16.28
CA GLN A 320 7.87 -18.90 -16.33
C GLN A 320 7.23 -19.26 -17.67
N GLN A 321 6.35 -18.40 -18.19
CA GLN A 321 5.69 -18.66 -19.46
C GLN A 321 6.65 -18.58 -20.65
N SER A 322 7.61 -17.65 -20.63
CA SER A 322 8.70 -17.60 -21.63
C SER A 322 9.57 -18.85 -21.61
N CYS A 323 10.00 -19.31 -20.43
CA CYS A 323 10.78 -20.55 -20.32
C CYS A 323 10.01 -21.80 -20.77
N LEU A 324 8.70 -21.87 -20.48
CA LEU A 324 7.85 -22.98 -20.93
C LEU A 324 7.75 -23.03 -22.47
N LEU A 325 7.67 -21.88 -23.13
CA LEU A 325 7.64 -21.81 -24.59
C LEU A 325 8.98 -22.23 -25.23
N GLU A 326 10.12 -21.95 -24.57
CA GLU A 326 11.45 -22.39 -25.03
C GLU A 326 11.65 -23.91 -24.88
N VAL A 327 11.15 -24.53 -23.81
CA VAL A 327 11.31 -25.98 -23.53
C VAL A 327 10.44 -26.85 -24.45
N VAL A 328 9.31 -26.33 -24.93
CA VAL A 328 8.36 -27.10 -25.78
C VAL A 328 8.77 -27.13 -27.26
N GLY A 329 9.89 -26.49 -27.64
CA GLY A 329 10.50 -26.70 -28.96
C GLY A 329 9.65 -26.19 -30.12
N ALA A 330 9.13 -24.96 -30.03
CA ALA A 330 8.63 -24.25 -31.21
C ALA A 330 9.82 -23.57 -31.93
N SER A 331 10.63 -24.37 -32.61
CA SER A 331 11.47 -23.87 -33.69
C SER A 331 10.57 -23.53 -34.88
N SER A 332 10.09 -22.29 -34.93
CA SER A 332 9.68 -21.68 -36.19
C SER A 332 10.54 -20.43 -36.39
N GLU A 333 11.55 -20.58 -37.24
CA GLU A 333 12.10 -19.47 -38.01
C GLU A 333 10.93 -18.81 -38.75
N THR A 334 10.45 -17.70 -38.22
CA THR A 334 9.67 -16.74 -39.00
C THR A 334 10.21 -15.37 -38.67
N ASP A 335 10.75 -14.72 -39.70
CA ASP A 335 11.29 -13.38 -39.71
C ASP A 335 10.53 -12.44 -38.76
N ALA A 336 11.30 -11.71 -37.95
CA ALA A 336 10.79 -10.60 -37.17
C ALA A 336 10.01 -9.64 -38.09
N PRO A 337 8.69 -9.42 -37.88
CA PRO A 337 8.03 -8.32 -38.53
C PRO A 337 8.51 -7.05 -37.84
N THR A 338 9.36 -6.33 -38.54
CA THR A 338 9.66 -4.93 -38.24
C THR A 338 8.41 -4.12 -38.55
N SER A 339 7.49 -3.98 -37.60
CA SER A 339 6.39 -3.00 -37.67
C SER A 339 5.74 -2.80 -36.30
N SER A 340 6.34 -1.93 -35.50
CA SER A 340 5.78 -1.36 -34.26
C SER A 340 4.61 -0.39 -34.51
N SER A 341 3.72 -0.65 -35.47
CA SER A 341 2.80 0.39 -35.98
C SER A 341 1.33 -0.01 -36.12
N THR A 342 0.89 -1.20 -35.70
CA THR A 342 -0.51 -1.64 -35.93
C THR A 342 -1.32 -2.09 -34.71
N LEU A 343 -0.77 -2.05 -33.48
CA LEU A 343 -1.53 -2.35 -32.25
C LEU A 343 -1.83 -1.12 -31.36
N ASN A 344 -1.23 0.03 -31.64
CA ASN A 344 -1.34 1.24 -30.81
C ASN A 344 -2.40 2.27 -31.26
N SER A 345 -3.16 2.02 -32.34
CA SER A 345 -4.15 3.00 -32.82
C SER A 345 -5.32 3.22 -31.86
N ASN A 346 -5.61 2.26 -30.97
CA ASN A 346 -6.78 2.29 -30.09
C ASN A 346 -6.57 3.07 -28.78
N TYR A 347 -5.33 3.49 -28.49
CA TYR A 347 -4.98 4.22 -27.26
C TYR A 347 -4.24 5.53 -27.58
N ASP A 348 -4.42 6.06 -28.79
CA ASP A 348 -3.78 7.29 -29.22
C ASP A 348 -4.11 8.44 -28.25
N GLY A 349 -3.08 9.18 -27.82
CA GLY A 349 -3.19 10.23 -26.80
C GLY A 349 -3.08 9.77 -25.33
N HIS A 350 -2.86 8.49 -25.04
CA HIS A 350 -2.63 7.98 -23.69
C HIS A 350 -1.26 7.31 -23.52
N GLU A 351 -0.58 7.59 -22.41
CA GLU A 351 0.68 6.93 -22.05
C GLU A 351 0.38 5.54 -21.45
N VAL A 352 0.69 4.48 -22.19
CA VAL A 352 0.45 3.10 -21.76
C VAL A 352 1.42 2.74 -20.60
N PRO A 353 0.91 2.24 -19.46
CA PRO A 353 1.75 1.82 -18.35
C PRO A 353 2.76 0.74 -18.72
N TYR A 354 4.03 0.94 -18.32
CA TYR A 354 5.13 0.04 -18.61
C TYR A 354 5.63 -0.67 -17.33
N LEU A 355 6.00 -1.95 -17.46
CA LEU A 355 6.63 -2.75 -16.40
C LEU A 355 7.91 -3.41 -16.91
N SER A 356 9.05 -2.98 -16.37
CA SER A 356 10.34 -3.60 -16.67
C SER A 356 10.39 -5.06 -16.20
N GLY A 357 10.85 -5.96 -17.08
CA GLY A 357 10.86 -7.41 -16.92
C GLY A 357 9.56 -8.12 -17.32
N ALA A 358 8.60 -7.38 -17.89
CA ALA A 358 7.35 -7.92 -18.43
C ALA A 358 6.97 -7.24 -19.76
N GLU A 359 7.97 -6.97 -20.60
CA GLU A 359 7.87 -6.22 -21.85
C GLU A 359 6.95 -6.89 -22.90
N SER A 360 6.70 -8.19 -22.76
CA SER A 360 5.83 -8.95 -23.64
C SER A 360 4.33 -8.71 -23.40
N LEU A 361 3.96 -8.01 -22.32
CA LEU A 361 2.57 -7.72 -22.01
C LEU A 361 2.05 -6.56 -22.88
N VAL A 362 0.86 -6.73 -23.43
CA VAL A 362 0.16 -5.70 -24.20
C VAL A 362 -1.17 -5.33 -23.53
N PRO A 363 -1.57 -4.05 -23.55
CA PRO A 363 -2.88 -3.66 -23.03
C PRO A 363 -3.99 -4.19 -23.95
N PHE A 364 -5.07 -4.69 -23.37
CA PHE A 364 -6.26 -5.13 -24.13
C PHE A 364 -7.55 -4.43 -23.71
N ALA A 365 -7.54 -3.72 -22.57
CA ALA A 365 -8.67 -2.90 -22.13
C ALA A 365 -8.19 -1.70 -21.31
N ARG A 366 -8.89 -0.57 -21.47
CA ARG A 366 -8.74 0.65 -20.65
C ARG A 366 -10.12 1.09 -20.22
N ILE A 367 -10.37 1.15 -18.91
CA ILE A 367 -11.69 1.44 -18.34
C ILE A 367 -11.56 2.58 -17.34
N GLU A 368 -12.21 3.69 -17.61
CA GLU A 368 -12.33 4.78 -16.63
C GLU A 368 -13.57 4.54 -15.77
N THR A 369 -13.42 4.65 -14.45
CA THR A 369 -14.51 4.44 -13.49
C THR A 369 -14.60 5.62 -12.53
N LEU A 370 -15.83 6.11 -12.34
CA LEU A 370 -16.22 6.92 -11.19
C LEU A 370 -16.88 5.99 -10.17
N ARG A 371 -16.29 5.88 -8.98
CA ARG A 371 -16.76 5.03 -7.88
C ARG A 371 -17.29 5.87 -6.74
N LYS A 372 -18.49 5.56 -6.25
CA LYS A 372 -19.00 6.04 -4.96
C LYS A 372 -18.92 4.91 -3.94
N CYS A 373 -18.16 5.13 -2.87
CA CYS A 373 -17.98 4.18 -1.77
C CYS A 373 -18.93 4.50 -0.61
N PHE A 374 -19.66 3.50 -0.13
CA PHE A 374 -20.61 3.61 0.98
C PHE A 374 -20.17 2.72 2.14
N GLU A 375 -20.16 3.29 3.34
CA GLU A 375 -19.83 2.61 4.60
C GLU A 375 -20.93 2.89 5.61
N ALA A 376 -21.12 1.97 6.56
CA ALA A 376 -22.13 2.15 7.61
C ALA A 376 -21.74 3.33 8.52
N ALA A 377 -22.67 4.26 8.73
CA ALA A 377 -22.43 5.43 9.58
C ALA A 377 -22.49 5.12 11.08
N ASN A 378 -23.20 4.05 11.44
CA ASN A 378 -23.42 3.61 12.82
C ASN A 378 -23.11 2.12 12.93
N ASP A 379 -22.87 1.67 14.16
CA ASP A 379 -22.76 0.23 14.45
C ASP A 379 -24.14 -0.43 14.23
N ASN A 380 -24.30 -1.05 13.07
CA ASN A 380 -25.50 -1.74 12.62
C ASN A 380 -25.14 -3.17 12.17
N GLU A 381 -26.14 -3.95 11.78
CA GLU A 381 -25.93 -5.36 11.36
C GLU A 381 -24.91 -5.52 10.21
N PHE A 382 -24.74 -4.47 9.40
CA PHE A 382 -23.91 -4.44 8.19
C PHE A 382 -22.65 -3.57 8.33
N SER A 383 -22.22 -3.26 9.56
CA SER A 383 -21.10 -2.35 9.81
C SER A 383 -19.75 -2.86 9.29
N ASP A 384 -19.66 -4.16 9.04
CA ASP A 384 -18.53 -4.87 8.44
C ASP A 384 -18.56 -4.93 6.90
N LEU A 385 -19.60 -4.37 6.26
CA LEU A 385 -19.78 -4.40 4.82
C LEU A 385 -19.52 -3.03 4.19
N LYS A 386 -18.97 -3.06 2.97
CA LYS A 386 -18.78 -1.89 2.12
C LYS A 386 -19.54 -2.07 0.82
N VAL A 387 -20.18 -1.00 0.35
CA VAL A 387 -20.91 -0.99 -0.92
C VAL A 387 -20.26 0.01 -1.87
N ASP A 388 -19.83 -0.46 -3.03
CA ASP A 388 -19.26 0.37 -4.09
C ASP A 388 -20.22 0.44 -5.27
N ILE A 389 -20.54 1.65 -5.74
CA ILE A 389 -21.28 1.88 -6.97
C ILE A 389 -20.31 2.43 -8.01
N ASP A 390 -20.13 1.69 -9.09
CA ASP A 390 -19.26 2.07 -10.19
C ASP A 390 -20.05 2.54 -11.40
N LYS A 391 -19.64 3.66 -12.00
CA LYS A 391 -20.05 4.12 -13.32
C LYS A 391 -18.86 4.21 -14.25
N THR A 392 -18.93 3.55 -15.40
CA THR A 392 -17.87 3.55 -16.42
C THR A 392 -18.04 4.66 -17.45
N ASN A 393 -16.97 5.00 -18.17
CA ASN A 393 -17.01 5.98 -19.27
C ASN A 393 -17.91 5.58 -20.46
N PHE A 394 -18.22 4.29 -20.60
CA PHE A 394 -19.14 3.77 -21.62
C PHE A 394 -20.56 3.53 -21.09
N GLY A 395 -20.90 4.09 -19.93
CA GLY A 395 -22.28 4.13 -19.40
C GLY A 395 -22.73 2.87 -18.64
N HIS A 396 -21.91 1.82 -18.55
CA HIS A 396 -22.21 0.66 -17.72
C HIS A 396 -22.10 1.01 -16.23
N MET A 397 -23.11 0.62 -15.46
CA MET A 397 -23.16 0.81 -14.00
C MET A 397 -23.32 -0.53 -13.29
N VAL A 398 -22.55 -0.73 -12.23
CA VAL A 398 -22.57 -1.96 -11.44
C VAL A 398 -22.33 -1.63 -9.97
N GLY A 399 -23.09 -2.28 -9.10
CA GLY A 399 -22.88 -2.23 -7.66
C GLY A 399 -22.15 -3.47 -7.18
N GLU A 400 -21.34 -3.32 -6.13
CA GLU A 400 -20.58 -4.39 -5.51
C GLU A 400 -20.68 -4.26 -3.99
N VAL A 401 -21.05 -5.35 -3.31
CA VAL A 401 -20.97 -5.46 -1.85
C VAL A 401 -19.78 -6.34 -1.51
N GLU A 402 -18.87 -5.81 -0.69
CA GLU A 402 -17.67 -6.50 -0.25
C GLU A 402 -17.56 -6.58 1.27
N ALA A 403 -17.09 -7.74 1.76
CA ALA A 403 -16.58 -7.89 3.12
C ALA A 403 -15.10 -8.27 3.06
N VAL A 404 -14.30 -7.64 3.92
CA VAL A 404 -12.90 -8.02 4.14
C VAL A 404 -12.89 -9.08 5.24
N VAL A 405 -12.58 -10.33 4.86
CA VAL A 405 -12.42 -11.44 5.80
C VAL A 405 -10.95 -11.83 5.81
N ASP A 406 -10.33 -11.79 6.99
CA ASP A 406 -8.97 -12.29 7.18
C ASP A 406 -8.95 -13.82 7.03
N ASP A 407 -8.46 -14.31 5.89
CA ASP A 407 -8.35 -15.74 5.53
C ASP A 407 -7.30 -16.51 6.41
N GLY A 408 -6.75 -15.87 7.44
CA GLY A 408 -5.72 -16.42 8.33
C GLY A 408 -6.20 -17.52 9.29
N SER A 409 -7.50 -17.80 9.33
CA SER A 409 -8.07 -18.88 10.12
C SER A 409 -8.92 -19.78 9.21
N ASN A 410 -8.79 -21.10 9.38
CA ASN A 410 -9.71 -22.10 8.81
C ASN A 410 -11.12 -21.98 9.43
N ASP A 411 -11.61 -20.77 9.68
CA ASP A 411 -12.90 -20.51 10.32
C ASP A 411 -13.99 -20.39 9.26
N LYS A 412 -14.32 -21.55 8.67
CA LYS A 412 -15.34 -21.69 7.64
C LYS A 412 -16.68 -21.05 8.06
N ALA A 413 -17.00 -21.07 9.35
CA ALA A 413 -18.21 -20.47 9.89
C ALA A 413 -18.25 -18.95 9.73
N ARG A 414 -17.12 -18.25 9.95
CA ARG A 414 -17.05 -16.79 9.75
C ARG A 414 -17.16 -16.41 8.27
N VAL A 415 -16.57 -17.21 7.38
CA VAL A 415 -16.68 -17.02 5.93
C VAL A 415 -18.12 -17.21 5.46
N ASP A 416 -18.80 -18.25 5.92
CA ASP A 416 -20.18 -18.54 5.56
C ASP A 416 -21.14 -17.45 6.12
N ALA A 417 -20.91 -16.98 7.34
CA ALA A 417 -21.67 -15.87 7.92
C ALA A 417 -21.49 -14.56 7.13
N ALA A 418 -20.27 -14.24 6.69
CA ALA A 418 -20.01 -13.07 5.86
C ALA A 418 -20.71 -13.16 4.49
N LYS A 419 -20.69 -14.34 3.85
CA LYS A 419 -21.41 -14.58 2.59
C LYS A 419 -22.92 -14.41 2.74
N GLU A 420 -23.49 -14.92 3.83
CA GLU A 420 -24.92 -14.80 4.12
C GLU A 420 -25.31 -13.33 4.34
N LYS A 421 -24.54 -12.58 5.14
CA LYS A 421 -24.75 -11.14 5.33
C LYS A 421 -24.71 -10.36 4.03
N ILE A 422 -23.72 -10.62 3.18
CA ILE A 422 -23.60 -9.96 1.87
C ILE A 422 -24.83 -10.27 1.02
N SER A 423 -25.25 -11.53 0.95
CA SER A 423 -26.43 -11.92 0.17
C SER A 423 -27.69 -11.23 0.67
N ARG A 424 -27.90 -11.19 1.99
CA ARG A 424 -29.05 -10.47 2.60
C ARG A 424 -29.03 -8.98 2.26
N LEU A 425 -27.88 -8.31 2.33
CA LEU A 425 -27.78 -6.88 2.00
C LEU A 425 -28.08 -6.64 0.51
N VAL A 426 -27.54 -7.47 -0.39
CA VAL A 426 -27.85 -7.40 -1.82
C VAL A 426 -29.33 -7.60 -2.09
N ASP A 427 -29.97 -8.59 -1.48
CA ASP A 427 -31.39 -8.87 -1.66
C ASP A 427 -32.25 -7.70 -1.14
N LEU A 428 -31.92 -7.14 0.02
CA LEU A 428 -32.57 -5.95 0.55
C LEU A 428 -32.44 -4.73 -0.37
N ILE A 429 -31.24 -4.53 -0.92
CA ILE A 429 -30.95 -3.47 -1.89
C ILE A 429 -31.82 -3.65 -3.14
N LEU A 430 -31.84 -4.85 -3.72
CA LEU A 430 -32.58 -5.14 -4.94
C LEU A 430 -34.09 -4.95 -4.75
N ILE A 431 -34.65 -5.49 -3.66
CA ILE A 431 -36.08 -5.40 -3.34
C ILE A 431 -36.50 -3.95 -3.09
N LYS A 432 -35.77 -3.21 -2.23
CA LYS A 432 -36.14 -1.84 -1.88
C LYS A 432 -35.89 -0.83 -3.01
N SER A 433 -34.98 -1.13 -3.93
CA SER A 433 -34.67 -0.28 -5.07
C SER A 433 -35.45 -0.64 -6.34
N GLU A 434 -36.37 -1.62 -6.25
CA GLU A 434 -37.17 -2.13 -7.39
C GLU A 434 -36.29 -2.56 -8.58
N LEU A 435 -35.18 -3.23 -8.29
CA LEU A 435 -34.25 -3.74 -9.29
C LEU A 435 -34.61 -5.18 -9.68
N ASP A 436 -34.48 -5.49 -10.97
CA ASP A 436 -34.75 -6.82 -11.48
C ASP A 436 -33.71 -7.82 -10.95
N CYS A 437 -34.20 -8.82 -10.20
CA CYS A 437 -33.38 -9.85 -9.57
C CYS A 437 -33.03 -11.00 -10.53
N SER A 438 -33.55 -10.99 -11.77
CA SER A 438 -33.38 -12.08 -12.74
C SER A 438 -32.16 -11.93 -13.66
N VAL A 439 -31.51 -10.76 -13.66
CA VAL A 439 -30.36 -10.47 -14.52
C VAL A 439 -29.07 -10.65 -13.72
N ASP A 440 -28.25 -11.63 -14.13
CA ASP A 440 -26.92 -11.81 -13.57
C ASP A 440 -26.06 -10.55 -13.77
N ALA A 441 -25.41 -10.12 -12.69
CA ALA A 441 -24.68 -8.86 -12.69
C ALA A 441 -23.35 -8.97 -13.45
N ILE A 442 -23.31 -8.45 -14.67
CA ILE A 442 -22.12 -8.42 -15.52
C ILE A 442 -21.11 -7.39 -14.99
N GLY A 443 -19.86 -7.82 -14.83
CA GLY A 443 -18.77 -6.94 -14.39
C GLY A 443 -18.35 -5.91 -15.43
N LYS A 444 -17.63 -4.86 -15.01
CA LYS A 444 -17.13 -3.80 -15.92
C LYS A 444 -16.24 -4.34 -17.05
N LEU A 445 -15.27 -5.20 -16.70
CA LEU A 445 -14.36 -5.80 -17.66
C LEU A 445 -15.10 -6.74 -18.62
N GLU A 446 -16.02 -7.54 -18.07
CA GLU A 446 -16.82 -8.48 -18.84
C GLU A 446 -17.71 -7.78 -19.85
N TYR A 447 -18.43 -6.74 -19.44
CA TYR A 447 -19.20 -5.88 -20.33
C TYR A 447 -18.32 -5.26 -21.42
N TYR A 448 -17.13 -4.78 -21.05
CA TYR A 448 -16.19 -4.23 -22.03
C TYR A 448 -15.76 -5.29 -23.06
N LEU A 449 -15.41 -6.50 -22.63
CA LEU A 449 -15.01 -7.59 -23.52
C LEU A 449 -16.14 -8.02 -24.44
N ILE A 450 -17.38 -8.16 -23.94
CA ILE A 450 -18.55 -8.51 -24.74
C ILE A 450 -18.72 -7.56 -25.93
N ASN A 451 -18.57 -6.25 -25.68
CA ASN A 451 -18.87 -5.21 -26.67
C ASN A 451 -17.68 -4.83 -27.56
N ASN A 452 -16.43 -5.00 -27.09
CA ASN A 452 -15.25 -4.50 -27.81
C ASN A 452 -14.27 -5.62 -28.23
N ARG A 453 -14.28 -6.78 -27.56
CA ARG A 453 -13.31 -7.87 -27.73
C ARG A 453 -13.99 -9.23 -27.55
N ARG A 454 -15.00 -9.47 -28.39
CA ARG A 454 -15.83 -10.68 -28.32
C ARG A 454 -15.03 -11.96 -28.48
N ASP A 455 -13.98 -11.93 -29.29
CA ASP A 455 -12.99 -12.98 -29.47
C ASP A 455 -12.37 -13.45 -28.15
N LEU A 456 -11.93 -12.50 -27.32
CA LEU A 456 -11.32 -12.76 -26.02
C LEU A 456 -12.37 -13.19 -25.00
N TYR A 457 -13.57 -12.59 -25.03
CA TYR A 457 -14.68 -13.00 -24.18
C TYR A 457 -15.01 -14.48 -24.38
N ASP A 458 -15.26 -14.90 -25.62
CA ASP A 458 -15.65 -16.27 -25.94
C ASP A 458 -14.52 -17.26 -25.57
N ALA A 459 -13.26 -16.87 -25.72
CA ALA A 459 -12.11 -17.67 -25.28
C ALA A 459 -12.07 -17.83 -23.75
N CYS A 460 -12.30 -16.75 -22.99
CA CYS A 460 -12.37 -16.78 -21.52
C CYS A 460 -13.54 -17.63 -21.01
N VAL A 461 -14.72 -17.55 -21.65
CA VAL A 461 -15.87 -18.42 -21.35
C VAL A 461 -15.52 -19.89 -21.60
N LYS A 462 -14.90 -20.20 -22.76
CA LYS A 462 -14.47 -21.56 -23.09
C LYS A 462 -13.41 -22.10 -22.11
N ALA A 463 -12.53 -21.26 -21.61
CA ALA A 463 -11.52 -21.62 -20.61
C ALA A 463 -12.08 -21.69 -19.17
N GLY A 464 -13.32 -21.24 -18.95
CA GLY A 464 -13.99 -21.22 -17.66
C GLY A 464 -13.57 -20.06 -16.74
N SER A 465 -12.86 -19.04 -17.26
CA SER A 465 -12.51 -17.85 -16.47
C SER A 465 -13.65 -16.85 -16.38
N LEU A 466 -14.54 -16.78 -17.37
CA LEU A 466 -15.79 -16.00 -17.35
C LEU A 466 -17.02 -16.93 -17.43
N VAL A 467 -18.18 -16.44 -17.03
CA VAL A 467 -19.47 -17.17 -17.10
C VAL A 467 -20.19 -16.74 -18.38
N ASN A 468 -20.99 -17.65 -18.95
CA ASN A 468 -21.79 -17.36 -20.14
C ASN A 468 -23.14 -16.75 -19.80
#